data_AF-A0A2Y9KEN3-F1
#
_entry.id   AF-A0A2Y9KEN3-F1
#
_cell.length_a   1.000
_cell.length_b   1.000
_cell.length_c   1.000
_cell.angle_alpha   90.00
_cell.angle_beta   90.00
_cell.angle_gamma   90.00
#
_symmetry.space_group_name_H-M   'P 1'
#
loop_
_entity.id
_entity.type
_entity.pdbx_description
1 polymer ?
#
loop_
_entity_poly.entity_id
_entity_poly.type
_entity_poly.pdbx_seq_one_letter_code
_entity_poly.pdbx_strand_id
1 'polypeptide(L)'
;MAPPPGHRVLLASALGIFVLHCFTGGQKNSTLIFTKENTIRNCSCPADVQDCDYSLANLMCSCRTVLPLALEQTSYSDHLTIWFTDASALGLLLNFTLVRDLKLSLCGTNTLPTDYLAICGLKRLRVNTQAKCLSPEQSLLMLNGGEREPREQPVWFPRGWQTCMYISFLDLALFNRKSSLKAYSIENVASLANNFPYFSYFETFPILSNESYVITFIY
;
A
#
# COMPACT_ATOMS: atom_id res chain seq x y z
N MET A 1 31.58 55.93 6.95
CA MET A 1 30.88 55.08 7.93
C MET A 1 30.24 53.93 7.17
N ALA A 2 30.71 52.70 7.38
CA ALA A 2 30.17 51.49 6.76
C ALA A 2 29.24 50.77 7.76
N PRO A 3 28.11 50.20 7.33
CA PRO A 3 27.20 49.48 8.23
C PRO A 3 27.79 48.11 8.63
N PRO A 4 27.39 47.55 9.79
CA PRO A 4 28.02 46.37 10.36
C PRO A 4 27.63 45.08 9.62
N PRO A 5 28.55 44.10 9.47
CA PRO A 5 28.34 42.87 8.71
C PRO A 5 27.67 41.78 9.58
N GLY A 6 26.61 42.12 10.32
CA GLY A 6 26.02 41.21 11.32
C GLY A 6 24.79 40.43 10.83
N HIS A 7 24.07 40.94 9.84
CA HIS A 7 22.73 40.41 9.49
C HIS A 7 22.73 39.30 8.43
N ARG A 8 23.79 39.17 7.61
CA ARG A 8 23.84 38.15 6.54
C ARG A 8 24.18 36.75 7.06
N VAL A 9 24.85 36.63 8.20
CA VAL A 9 25.27 35.34 8.77
C VAL A 9 24.10 34.61 9.45
N LEU A 10 23.19 35.35 10.10
CA LEU A 10 22.03 34.78 10.80
C LEU A 10 20.96 34.21 9.85
N LEU A 11 20.80 34.79 8.67
CA LEU A 11 19.89 34.28 7.64
C LEU A 11 20.39 32.96 7.02
N ALA A 12 21.71 32.79 6.87
CA ALA A 12 22.30 31.55 6.37
C ALA A 12 22.15 30.40 7.39
N SER A 13 22.27 30.68 8.70
CA SER A 13 22.06 29.66 9.74
C SER A 13 20.59 29.24 9.88
N ALA A 14 19.64 30.16 9.69
CA ALA A 14 18.21 29.84 9.76
C ALA A 14 17.75 28.99 8.56
N LEU A 15 18.28 29.25 7.36
CA LEU A 15 18.04 28.43 6.17
C LEU A 15 18.67 27.02 6.30
N GLY A 16 19.84 26.90 6.95
CA GLY A 16 20.45 25.59 7.23
C GLY A 16 19.63 24.70 8.17
N ILE A 17 18.95 25.30 9.16
CA ILE A 17 18.12 24.56 10.13
C ILE A 17 16.77 24.16 9.53
N PHE A 18 16.17 25.00 8.67
CA PHE A 18 14.92 24.64 7.97
C PHE A 18 15.10 23.53 6.94
N VAL A 19 16.27 23.42 6.30
CA VAL A 19 16.56 22.30 5.37
C VAL A 19 16.77 20.99 6.11
N LEU A 20 17.36 20.98 7.31
CA LEU A 20 17.48 19.76 8.11
C LEU A 20 16.15 19.29 8.74
N HIS A 21 15.26 20.22 9.10
CA HIS A 21 14.00 19.86 9.77
C HIS A 21 12.91 19.32 8.82
N CYS A 22 13.06 19.50 7.50
CA CYS A 22 12.17 18.89 6.51
C CYS A 22 12.43 17.38 6.31
N PHE A 23 13.60 16.87 6.71
CA PHE A 23 13.98 15.46 6.50
C PHE A 23 13.89 14.58 7.75
N THR A 24 13.55 15.16 8.90
CA THR A 24 13.33 14.41 10.15
C THR A 24 11.87 14.47 10.56
N GLY A 25 10.95 14.17 9.64
CA GLY A 25 9.66 13.64 10.05
C GLY A 25 9.94 12.36 10.82
N GLY A 26 9.52 12.29 12.10
CA GLY A 26 9.81 11.17 13.01
C GLY A 26 9.74 9.84 12.26
N GLN A 27 10.88 9.19 12.12
CA GLN A 27 11.10 8.10 11.18
C GLN A 27 10.34 6.87 11.68
N LYS A 28 9.07 6.74 11.26
CA LYS A 28 8.29 5.52 11.46
C LYS A 28 8.93 4.43 10.62
N ASN A 29 9.26 3.31 11.24
CA ASN A 29 9.77 2.14 10.51
C ASN A 29 8.76 1.75 9.43
N SER A 30 9.21 1.69 8.18
CA SER A 30 8.38 1.21 7.07
C SER A 30 8.41 -0.32 7.03
N THR A 31 7.25 -0.93 6.75
CA THR A 31 7.18 -2.38 6.54
C THR A 31 7.44 -2.66 5.07
N LEU A 32 8.48 -3.44 4.80
CA LEU A 32 8.82 -3.93 3.47
C LEU A 32 8.64 -5.45 3.44
N ILE A 33 7.82 -5.94 2.53
CA ILE A 33 7.68 -7.37 2.26
C ILE A 33 8.17 -7.64 0.85
N PHE A 34 8.98 -8.67 0.67
CA PHE A 34 9.35 -9.09 -0.67
C PHE A 34 9.45 -10.59 -0.84
N THR A 35 9.20 -11.05 -2.06
CA THR A 35 9.41 -12.44 -2.45
C THR A 35 10.67 -12.61 -3.27
N LYS A 36 11.48 -13.59 -2.90
CA LYS A 36 12.65 -14.03 -3.67
C LYS A 36 12.78 -15.53 -3.56
N GLU A 37 12.84 -16.21 -4.70
CA GLU A 37 13.07 -17.67 -4.77
C GLU A 37 12.09 -18.47 -3.87
N ASN A 38 10.79 -18.14 -3.93
CA ASN A 38 9.71 -18.73 -3.13
C ASN A 38 9.78 -18.48 -1.61
N THR A 39 10.68 -17.62 -1.14
CA THR A 39 10.73 -17.19 0.25
C THR A 39 10.13 -15.80 0.41
N ILE A 40 9.29 -15.62 1.44
CA ILE A 40 8.75 -14.32 1.82
C ILE A 40 9.64 -13.73 2.92
N ARG A 41 10.13 -12.51 2.69
CA ARG A 41 10.88 -11.73 3.68
C ARG A 41 9.99 -10.60 4.18
N ASN A 42 9.83 -10.52 5.50
CA ASN A 42 9.19 -9.38 6.17
C ASN A 42 10.29 -8.57 6.87
N CYS A 43 10.43 -7.32 6.47
CA CYS A 43 11.50 -6.43 6.86
C CYS A 43 10.94 -5.18 7.51
N SER A 44 11.58 -4.77 8.61
CA SER A 44 11.41 -3.44 9.18
C SER A 44 12.59 -2.58 8.76
N CYS A 45 12.30 -1.52 7.99
CA CYS A 45 13.31 -0.62 7.45
C CYS A 45 13.26 0.73 8.18
N PRO A 46 14.40 1.32 8.55
CA PRO A 46 14.41 2.66 9.11
C PRO A 46 14.00 3.69 8.04
N ALA A 47 14.45 3.53 6.79
CA ALA A 47 14.15 4.45 5.69
C ALA A 47 13.57 3.70 4.49
N ASP A 48 12.95 4.45 3.57
CA ASP A 48 12.56 3.91 2.28
C ASP A 48 13.80 3.41 1.52
N VAL A 49 13.73 2.16 1.07
CA VAL A 49 14.78 1.53 0.27
C VAL A 49 14.42 1.69 -1.20
N GLN A 50 15.43 1.87 -2.04
CA GLN A 50 15.24 1.85 -3.49
C GLN A 50 14.54 0.56 -3.91
N ASP A 51 13.47 0.70 -4.68
CA ASP A 51 12.66 -0.44 -5.10
C ASP A 51 13.51 -1.52 -5.79
N CYS A 52 13.16 -2.78 -5.47
CA CYS A 52 13.78 -4.00 -5.98
C CYS A 52 15.30 -4.13 -5.76
N ASP A 53 15.91 -3.28 -4.92
CA ASP A 53 17.28 -3.48 -4.45
C ASP A 53 17.28 -4.40 -3.21
N TYR A 54 17.17 -5.70 -3.49
CA TYR A 54 17.19 -6.73 -2.44
C TYR A 54 18.48 -6.73 -1.62
N SER A 55 19.61 -6.36 -2.22
CA SER A 55 20.91 -6.33 -1.53
C SER A 55 20.93 -5.20 -0.51
N LEU A 56 20.48 -4.01 -0.92
CA LEU A 56 20.38 -2.86 -0.05
C LEU A 56 19.36 -3.09 1.08
N ALA A 57 18.20 -3.69 0.77
CA ALA A 57 17.20 -4.02 1.77
C ALA A 57 17.73 -4.98 2.85
N ASN A 58 18.48 -6.01 2.45
CA ASN A 58 19.09 -6.96 3.41
C ASN A 58 20.19 -6.31 4.27
N LEU A 59 20.83 -5.24 3.79
CA LEU A 59 21.86 -4.51 4.53
C LEU A 59 21.26 -3.48 5.50
N MET A 60 20.21 -2.77 5.07
CA MET A 60 19.65 -1.64 5.81
C MET A 60 18.47 -2.00 6.72
N CYS A 61 17.77 -3.12 6.44
CA CYS A 61 16.55 -3.49 7.14
C CYS A 61 16.74 -4.72 8.02
N SER A 62 15.95 -4.80 9.09
CA SER A 62 15.85 -6.00 9.91
C SER A 62 14.82 -6.96 9.31
N CYS A 63 15.29 -7.97 8.58
CA CYS A 63 14.44 -8.91 7.84
C CYS A 63 14.33 -10.27 8.52
N ARG A 64 13.12 -10.87 8.46
CA ARG A 64 12.84 -12.24 8.88
C ARG A 64 12.16 -12.99 7.74
N THR A 65 12.49 -14.27 7.60
CA THR A 65 11.76 -15.17 6.68
C THR A 65 10.45 -15.59 7.34
N VAL A 66 9.36 -15.51 6.60
CA VAL A 66 8.03 -15.87 7.08
C VAL A 66 7.47 -16.99 6.20
N LEU A 67 6.78 -17.94 6.82
CA LEU A 67 6.05 -18.96 6.08
C LEU A 67 4.74 -18.37 5.54
N PRO A 68 4.32 -18.71 4.31
CA PRO A 68 3.07 -18.21 3.73
C PRO A 68 1.84 -18.45 4.61
N LEU A 69 1.79 -19.56 5.35
CA LEU A 69 0.69 -19.89 6.27
C LEU A 69 0.76 -19.15 7.61
N ALA A 70 1.91 -18.60 8.00
CA ALA A 70 2.12 -17.92 9.28
C ALA A 70 1.83 -16.42 9.22
N LEU A 71 1.48 -15.91 8.03
CA LEU A 71 0.88 -14.60 7.86
C LEU A 71 -0.60 -14.72 8.26
N GLU A 72 -0.86 -14.90 9.55
CA GLU A 72 -2.15 -14.57 10.16
C GLU A 72 -2.60 -13.23 9.59
N GLN A 73 -3.87 -13.08 9.17
CA GLN A 73 -4.41 -11.88 8.52
C GLN A 73 -4.05 -10.60 9.29
N THR A 74 -2.89 -10.05 8.97
CA THR A 74 -2.29 -8.95 9.72
C THR A 74 -2.87 -7.68 9.17
N SER A 75 -3.60 -6.95 10.01
CA SER A 75 -3.85 -5.54 9.73
C SER A 75 -2.51 -4.81 9.75
N TYR A 76 -2.15 -4.16 8.63
CA TYR A 76 -0.99 -3.29 8.58
C TYR A 76 -1.46 -1.87 8.90
N SER A 77 -1.15 -1.40 10.11
CA SER A 77 -1.63 -0.12 10.63
C SER A 77 -1.07 1.11 9.92
N ASP A 78 0.07 0.95 9.23
CA ASP A 78 0.85 2.03 8.63
C ASP A 78 1.16 1.76 7.14
N HIS A 79 2.28 2.30 6.65
CA HIS A 79 2.73 2.19 5.27
C HIS A 79 3.32 0.80 5.00
N LEU A 80 2.75 0.10 4.02
CA LEU A 80 3.22 -1.21 3.56
C LEU A 80 3.80 -1.08 2.15
N THR A 81 5.04 -1.52 1.97
CA THR A 81 5.67 -1.67 0.66
C THR A 81 5.83 -3.15 0.34
N ILE A 82 5.42 -3.57 -0.85
CA ILE A 82 5.60 -4.94 -1.33
C ILE A 82 6.36 -4.94 -2.65
N TRP A 83 7.45 -5.69 -2.70
CA TRP A 83 8.19 -5.99 -3.91
C TRP A 83 7.91 -7.43 -4.35
N PHE A 84 7.47 -7.60 -5.58
CA PHE A 84 7.03 -8.90 -6.07
C PHE A 84 7.47 -9.15 -7.51
N THR A 85 7.58 -10.42 -7.87
CA THR A 85 7.92 -10.87 -9.24
C THR A 85 6.79 -11.61 -9.92
N ASP A 86 5.82 -12.10 -9.14
CA ASP A 86 4.66 -12.86 -9.57
C ASP A 86 3.42 -12.48 -8.73
N ALA A 87 2.24 -12.68 -9.31
CA ALA A 87 0.97 -12.33 -8.69
C ALA A 87 0.56 -13.25 -7.54
N SER A 88 1.11 -14.46 -7.46
CA SER A 88 0.62 -15.50 -6.54
C SER A 88 0.88 -15.11 -5.08
N ALA A 89 2.04 -14.51 -4.82
CA ALA A 89 2.39 -14.02 -3.49
C ALA A 89 1.49 -12.87 -3.03
N LEU A 90 1.03 -12.01 -3.95
CA LEU A 90 0.18 -10.88 -3.58
C LEU A 90 -1.19 -11.33 -3.09
N GLY A 91 -1.77 -12.36 -3.71
CA GLY A 91 -3.05 -12.92 -3.27
C GLY A 91 -3.00 -13.42 -1.82
N LEU A 92 -1.90 -14.07 -1.44
CA LEU A 92 -1.68 -14.54 -0.07
C LEU A 92 -1.45 -13.40 0.94
N LEU A 93 -0.79 -12.32 0.51
CA LEU A 93 -0.40 -11.22 1.37
C LEU A 93 -1.47 -10.15 1.56
N LEU A 94 -2.33 -9.95 0.56
CA LEU A 94 -3.18 -8.76 0.47
C LEU A 94 -4.67 -9.05 0.38
N ASN A 95 -5.09 -10.25 -0.04
CA ASN A 95 -6.52 -10.50 -0.19
C ASN A 95 -7.23 -10.36 1.16
N PHE A 96 -8.17 -9.41 1.19
CA PHE A 96 -8.94 -9.00 2.37
C PHE A 96 -8.09 -8.52 3.55
N THR A 97 -6.87 -8.06 3.27
CA THR A 97 -5.98 -7.49 4.27
C THR A 97 -6.25 -5.99 4.41
N LEU A 98 -6.37 -5.51 5.66
CA LEU A 98 -6.53 -4.09 5.93
C LEU A 98 -5.19 -3.37 5.78
N VAL A 99 -5.10 -2.50 4.78
CA VAL A 99 -3.91 -1.69 4.49
C VAL A 99 -4.35 -0.30 4.05
N ARG A 100 -3.88 0.76 4.73
CA ARG A 100 -4.27 2.14 4.42
C ARG A 100 -3.42 2.78 3.33
N ASP A 101 -2.12 2.54 3.34
CA ASP A 101 -1.17 3.08 2.36
C ASP A 101 -0.30 1.93 1.87
N LEU A 102 -0.50 1.58 0.60
CA LEU A 102 0.15 0.46 -0.05
C LEU A 102 1.03 0.97 -1.18
N LYS A 103 2.28 0.50 -1.21
CA LYS A 103 3.17 0.61 -2.35
C LYS A 103 3.47 -0.76 -2.92
N LEU A 104 3.25 -0.94 -4.23
CA LEU A 104 3.51 -2.18 -4.95
C LEU A 104 4.55 -1.95 -6.04
N SER A 105 5.65 -2.70 -5.98
CA SER A 105 6.72 -2.61 -6.98
C SER A 105 6.93 -3.95 -7.67
N LEU A 106 6.69 -3.99 -8.98
CA LEU A 106 6.97 -5.17 -9.82
C LEU A 106 8.46 -5.19 -10.17
N CYS A 107 9.17 -6.19 -9.63
CA CYS A 107 10.61 -6.36 -9.73
C CYS A 107 11.06 -7.36 -10.81
N GLY A 108 10.13 -7.85 -11.63
CA GLY A 108 10.40 -8.80 -12.72
C GLY A 108 9.81 -8.34 -14.04
N THR A 109 10.29 -8.94 -15.14
CA THR A 109 9.81 -8.67 -16.50
C THR A 109 8.57 -9.49 -16.90
N ASN A 110 8.07 -10.31 -15.98
CA ASN A 110 6.95 -11.20 -16.24
C ASN A 110 5.67 -10.40 -16.47
N THR A 111 4.87 -10.84 -17.43
CA THR A 111 3.51 -10.36 -17.59
C THR A 111 2.63 -10.96 -16.50
N LEU A 112 1.93 -10.11 -15.75
CA LEU A 112 0.96 -10.55 -14.76
C LEU A 112 -0.34 -11.03 -15.44
N PRO A 113 -1.08 -11.96 -14.81
CA PRO A 113 -2.39 -12.37 -15.31
C PRO A 113 -3.42 -11.22 -15.18
N THR A 114 -4.51 -11.34 -15.93
CA THR A 114 -5.70 -10.47 -15.77
C THR A 114 -6.54 -10.98 -14.60
N ASP A 115 -6.03 -10.76 -13.39
CA ASP A 115 -6.66 -11.13 -12.13
C ASP A 115 -6.84 -9.90 -11.23
N TYR A 116 -7.69 -10.01 -10.22
CA TYR A 116 -7.96 -8.95 -9.26
C TYR A 116 -7.46 -9.30 -7.86
N LEU A 117 -6.91 -8.31 -7.16
CA LEU A 117 -6.71 -8.37 -5.71
C LEU A 117 -7.79 -7.58 -4.99
N ALA A 118 -8.28 -8.12 -3.88
CA ALA A 118 -9.24 -7.44 -3.02
C ALA A 118 -8.53 -6.90 -1.78
N ILE A 119 -8.45 -5.58 -1.60
CA ILE A 119 -7.73 -4.95 -0.49
C ILE A 119 -8.72 -4.15 0.36
N CYS A 120 -8.57 -4.24 1.68
CA CYS A 120 -9.44 -3.55 2.63
C CYS A 120 -8.85 -2.20 3.06
N GLY A 121 -9.71 -1.16 3.11
CA GLY A 121 -9.41 0.13 3.75
C GLY A 121 -8.34 0.99 3.07
N LEU A 122 -8.08 0.75 1.79
CA LEU A 122 -7.03 1.42 1.03
C LEU A 122 -7.36 2.92 0.83
N LYS A 123 -6.43 3.80 1.25
CA LYS A 123 -6.53 5.27 1.09
C LYS A 123 -5.53 5.78 0.05
N ARG A 124 -4.35 5.17 -0.03
CA ARG A 124 -3.30 5.52 -0.98
C ARG A 124 -2.73 4.26 -1.59
N LEU A 125 -2.63 4.25 -2.91
CA LEU A 125 -1.94 3.23 -3.68
C LEU A 125 -0.80 3.88 -4.46
N ARG A 126 0.42 3.37 -4.31
CA ARG A 126 1.58 3.67 -5.14
C ARG A 126 1.95 2.43 -5.93
N VAL A 127 2.20 2.57 -7.23
CA VAL A 127 2.67 1.48 -8.07
C VAL A 127 3.93 1.86 -8.81
N ASN A 128 4.87 0.92 -8.86
CA ASN A 128 6.10 1.05 -9.62
C ASN A 128 6.35 -0.22 -10.45
N THR A 129 6.92 -0.05 -11.64
CA THR A 129 7.24 -1.13 -12.59
C THR A 129 8.67 -0.98 -13.05
N GLN A 130 9.61 -1.53 -12.28
CA GLN A 130 11.05 -1.34 -12.53
C GLN A 130 11.53 -2.03 -13.81
N ALA A 131 10.92 -3.16 -14.16
CA ALA A 131 11.25 -3.91 -15.37
C ALA A 131 11.05 -3.14 -16.68
N LYS A 132 10.38 -1.99 -16.65
CA LYS A 132 10.14 -1.14 -17.83
C LYS A 132 10.89 0.19 -17.81
N CYS A 133 11.89 0.36 -16.94
CA CYS A 133 12.96 1.39 -16.93
C CYS A 133 12.61 2.87 -17.23
N LEU A 134 11.35 3.25 -17.44
CA LEU A 134 10.95 4.56 -17.97
C LEU A 134 9.58 5.05 -17.47
N SER A 135 8.85 4.25 -16.69
CA SER A 135 7.59 4.71 -16.10
C SER A 135 7.86 5.27 -14.70
N PRO A 136 7.49 6.54 -14.43
CA PRO A 136 7.56 7.09 -13.07
C PRO A 136 6.61 6.33 -12.14
N GLU A 137 6.92 6.33 -10.85
CA GLU A 137 5.98 5.87 -9.81
C GLU A 137 4.64 6.60 -9.98
N GLN A 138 3.55 5.85 -9.97
CA GLN A 138 2.22 6.41 -10.03
C GLN A 138 1.56 6.31 -8.66
N SER A 139 0.89 7.38 -8.24
CA SER A 139 0.19 7.44 -6.96
C SER A 139 -1.28 7.77 -7.20
N LEU A 140 -2.16 6.98 -6.59
CA LEU A 140 -3.59 7.20 -6.52
C LEU A 140 -3.97 7.45 -5.06
N LEU A 141 -4.67 8.56 -4.81
CA LEU A 141 -5.26 8.88 -3.51
C LEU A 141 -6.78 8.72 -3.62
N MET A 142 -7.33 7.83 -2.81
CA MET A 142 -8.78 7.61 -2.72
C MET A 142 -9.38 8.61 -1.76
N LEU A 143 -10.13 9.56 -2.30
CA LEU A 143 -10.91 10.51 -1.52
C LEU A 143 -12.23 9.83 -1.16
N ASN A 144 -12.44 9.55 0.13
CA ASN A 144 -13.78 9.25 0.61
C ASN A 144 -14.56 10.57 0.72
N GLY A 145 -15.74 10.64 0.10
CA GLY A 145 -16.64 11.80 0.12
C GLY A 145 -17.22 12.18 1.50
N GLY A 146 -16.72 11.58 2.58
CA GLY A 146 -17.06 11.94 3.94
C GLY A 146 -15.94 11.52 4.88
N GLU A 147 -15.18 12.50 5.39
CA GLU A 147 -14.38 12.33 6.61
C GLU A 147 -15.32 12.14 7.80
N ARG A 148 -15.97 10.99 7.88
CA ARG A 148 -16.11 10.35 9.18
C ARG A 148 -14.91 9.44 9.28
N GLU A 149 -13.84 9.93 9.89
CA GLU A 149 -12.97 9.01 10.62
C GLU A 149 -13.91 8.08 11.41
N PRO A 150 -13.71 6.76 11.38
CA PRO A 150 -14.45 5.89 12.27
C PRO A 150 -14.16 6.37 13.68
N ARG A 151 -15.12 7.11 14.27
CA ARG A 151 -15.10 7.49 15.69
C ARG A 151 -15.24 6.26 16.59
N GLU A 152 -15.52 5.11 15.98
CA GLU A 152 -15.61 3.83 16.63
C GLU A 152 -14.26 3.13 16.51
N GLN A 153 -13.69 2.83 17.66
CA GLN A 153 -12.63 1.84 17.77
C GLN A 153 -13.05 0.59 16.99
N PRO A 154 -12.14 -0.01 16.20
CA PRO A 154 -12.48 -1.20 15.41
C PRO A 154 -13.07 -2.26 16.35
N VAL A 155 -14.35 -2.58 16.17
CA VAL A 155 -15.01 -3.64 16.92
C VAL A 155 -14.35 -4.94 16.48
N TRP A 156 -13.62 -5.55 17.42
CA TRP A 156 -12.91 -6.79 17.17
C TRP A 156 -13.93 -7.92 17.18
N PHE A 157 -14.32 -8.39 15.99
CA PHE A 157 -15.17 -9.58 15.91
C PHE A 157 -14.38 -10.81 16.37
N PRO A 158 -15.03 -11.85 16.96
CA PRO A 158 -14.37 -13.04 17.51
C PRO A 158 -13.60 -13.91 16.50
N ARG A 159 -13.43 -13.44 15.27
CA ARG A 159 -12.79 -14.11 14.13
C ARG A 159 -11.73 -13.24 13.43
N GLY A 160 -11.22 -12.18 14.09
CA GLY A 160 -10.13 -11.35 13.56
C GLY A 160 -10.51 -10.38 12.43
N TRP A 161 -11.75 -10.42 11.95
CA TRP A 161 -12.23 -9.56 10.87
C TRP A 161 -12.53 -8.16 11.41
N GLN A 162 -11.76 -7.13 11.04
CA GLN A 162 -12.20 -5.74 11.21
C GLN A 162 -13.15 -5.40 10.06
N THR A 163 -14.34 -4.85 10.34
CA THR A 163 -15.39 -4.57 9.35
C THR A 163 -14.82 -3.84 8.13
N CYS A 164 -14.63 -4.57 7.04
CA CYS A 164 -14.03 -4.05 5.82
C CYS A 164 -15.12 -3.39 4.96
N MET A 165 -15.46 -2.14 5.30
CA MET A 165 -16.50 -1.37 4.59
C MET A 165 -16.02 -0.78 3.27
N TYR A 166 -14.71 -0.60 3.13
CA TYR A 166 -14.06 -0.06 1.94
C TYR A 166 -13.24 -1.17 1.31
N ILE A 167 -13.67 -1.63 0.13
CA ILE A 167 -12.99 -2.70 -0.61
C ILE A 167 -12.46 -2.13 -1.91
N SER A 168 -11.18 -2.32 -2.17
CA SER A 168 -10.53 -1.95 -3.43
C SER A 168 -10.19 -3.20 -4.24
N PHE A 169 -10.70 -3.26 -5.48
CA PHE A 169 -10.34 -4.24 -6.48
C PHE A 169 -9.24 -3.70 -7.38
N LEU A 170 -8.07 -4.32 -7.33
CA LEU A 170 -6.90 -3.93 -8.09
C LEU A 170 -6.69 -4.88 -9.27
N ASP A 171 -6.83 -4.39 -10.51
CA ASP A 171 -6.50 -5.15 -11.73
C ASP A 171 -4.97 -5.33 -11.83
N LEU A 172 -4.50 -6.57 -11.69
CA LEU A 172 -3.07 -6.88 -11.78
C LEU A 172 -2.50 -6.66 -13.19
N ALA A 173 -3.34 -6.65 -14.23
CA ALA A 173 -2.88 -6.33 -15.57
C ALA A 173 -2.41 -4.86 -15.71
N LEU A 174 -2.69 -3.98 -14.74
CA LEU A 174 -2.18 -2.60 -14.75
C LEU A 174 -0.65 -2.55 -14.81
N PHE A 175 0.04 -3.50 -14.15
CA PHE A 175 1.51 -3.53 -14.15
C PHE A 175 2.09 -3.94 -15.50
N ASN A 176 1.27 -4.55 -16.37
CA ASN A 176 1.64 -4.88 -17.75
C ASN A 176 1.52 -3.68 -18.68
N ARG A 177 0.83 -2.62 -18.28
CA ARG A 177 0.50 -1.50 -19.17
C ARG A 177 1.37 -0.29 -18.86
N LYS A 178 1.41 0.66 -19.80
CA LYS A 178 1.99 2.01 -19.59
C LYS A 178 0.88 3.03 -19.32
N SER A 179 -0.34 2.58 -19.04
CA SER A 179 -1.48 3.45 -18.76
C SER A 179 -1.34 4.10 -17.40
N SER A 180 -1.92 5.29 -17.28
CA SER A 180 -2.09 5.95 -15.99
C SER A 180 -3.08 5.17 -15.12
N LEU A 181 -2.80 5.08 -13.82
CA LEU A 181 -3.72 4.55 -12.82
C LEU A 181 -5.04 5.32 -12.87
N LYS A 182 -6.14 4.57 -12.93
CA LYS A 182 -7.50 5.10 -12.82
C LYS A 182 -8.25 4.36 -11.75
N ALA A 183 -9.20 5.05 -11.14
CA ALA A 183 -10.13 4.42 -10.23
C ALA A 183 -11.52 5.04 -10.32
N TYR A 184 -12.53 4.23 -10.03
CA TYR A 184 -13.88 4.70 -9.75
C TYR A 184 -14.42 3.98 -8.53
N SER A 185 -15.27 4.67 -7.77
CA SER A 185 -15.88 4.14 -6.56
C SER A 185 -17.39 4.10 -6.70
N ILE A 186 -18.00 3.06 -6.13
CA ILE A 186 -19.44 2.89 -6.02
C ILE A 186 -19.76 2.84 -4.52
N GLU A 187 -20.61 3.75 -4.06
CA GLU A 187 -21.06 3.80 -2.68
C GLU A 187 -22.38 3.03 -2.51
N ASN A 188 -22.66 2.62 -1.27
CA ASN A 188 -23.93 2.05 -0.86
C ASN A 188 -24.33 0.77 -1.62
N VAL A 189 -23.35 -0.11 -1.86
CA VAL A 189 -23.62 -1.39 -2.49
C VAL A 189 -24.17 -2.37 -1.44
N ALA A 190 -25.47 -2.64 -1.51
CA ALA A 190 -26.12 -3.71 -0.77
C ALA A 190 -26.05 -5.02 -1.58
N SER A 191 -25.69 -6.13 -0.94
CA SER A 191 -25.52 -7.45 -1.57
C SER A 191 -24.52 -7.46 -2.75
N LEU A 192 -23.26 -7.53 -2.37
CA LEU A 192 -22.10 -7.52 -3.27
C LEU A 192 -22.13 -8.65 -4.32
N ALA A 193 -22.56 -9.85 -3.92
CA ALA A 193 -22.69 -11.02 -4.78
C ALA A 193 -23.75 -10.84 -5.90
N ASN A 194 -24.84 -10.10 -5.63
CA ASN A 194 -25.90 -9.88 -6.62
C ASN A 194 -25.52 -8.84 -7.66
N ASN A 195 -24.72 -7.83 -7.29
CA ASN A 195 -24.31 -6.76 -8.19
C ASN A 195 -23.08 -7.13 -9.02
N PHE A 196 -22.27 -8.08 -8.55
CA PHE A 196 -21.02 -8.50 -9.19
C PHE A 196 -20.90 -10.03 -9.28
N PRO A 197 -21.77 -10.71 -10.05
CA PRO A 197 -21.87 -12.17 -10.08
C PRO A 197 -20.61 -12.86 -10.64
N TYR A 198 -19.74 -12.13 -11.33
CA TYR A 198 -18.50 -12.66 -11.92
C TYR A 198 -17.27 -12.48 -11.01
N PHE A 199 -17.42 -11.83 -9.85
CA PHE A 199 -16.36 -11.68 -8.87
C PHE A 199 -16.52 -12.76 -7.80
N SER A 200 -15.97 -13.95 -8.07
CA SER A 200 -15.96 -15.10 -7.15
C SER A 200 -15.36 -14.80 -5.77
N TYR A 201 -14.53 -13.75 -5.67
CA TYR A 201 -14.01 -13.21 -4.42
C TYR A 201 -15.11 -12.83 -3.40
N PHE A 202 -16.32 -12.52 -3.85
CA PHE A 202 -17.44 -12.18 -2.96
C PHE A 202 -18.11 -13.39 -2.32
N GLU A 203 -17.90 -14.60 -2.84
CA GLU A 203 -18.39 -15.83 -2.21
C GLU A 203 -17.56 -16.18 -0.96
N THR A 204 -16.28 -15.83 -0.96
CA THR A 204 -15.36 -16.02 0.17
C THR A 204 -15.50 -14.97 1.26
N PHE A 205 -16.21 -13.87 0.99
CA PHE A 205 -16.48 -12.83 1.97
C PHE A 205 -17.76 -13.22 2.74
N PRO A 206 -17.72 -13.55 4.04
CA PRO A 206 -18.91 -13.53 4.87
C PRO A 206 -19.51 -12.13 4.79
N ILE A 207 -20.59 -12.01 4.01
CA ILE A 207 -21.46 -10.84 3.93
C ILE A 207 -22.02 -10.65 5.34
N LEU A 208 -21.32 -9.88 6.17
CA LEU A 208 -21.53 -9.90 7.61
C LEU A 208 -22.64 -8.97 8.10
N SER A 209 -23.21 -8.12 7.25
CA SER A 209 -24.36 -7.32 7.64
C SER A 209 -25.07 -6.67 6.44
N ASN A 210 -26.30 -6.20 6.67
CA ASN A 210 -27.07 -5.30 5.82
C ASN A 210 -26.44 -3.90 5.65
N GLU A 211 -25.12 -3.79 5.82
CA GLU A 211 -24.42 -2.52 5.77
C GLU A 211 -23.98 -2.15 4.35
N SER A 212 -23.80 -0.85 4.15
CA SER A 212 -23.45 -0.25 2.88
C SER A 212 -21.95 -0.31 2.67
N TYR A 213 -21.51 -0.97 1.59
CA TYR A 213 -20.09 -1.03 1.24
C TYR A 213 -19.75 0.06 0.22
N VAL A 214 -18.50 0.53 0.27
CA VAL A 214 -17.88 1.32 -0.79
C VAL A 214 -16.89 0.42 -1.52
N ILE A 215 -17.10 0.27 -2.83
CA ILE A 215 -16.24 -0.52 -3.69
C ILE A 215 -15.48 0.40 -4.61
N THR A 216 -14.17 0.28 -4.66
CA THR A 216 -13.31 1.00 -5.60
C THR A 216 -12.69 0.01 -6.57
N PHE A 217 -12.80 0.27 -7.87
CA PHE A 217 -12.10 -0.49 -8.90
C PHE A 217 -10.92 0.32 -9.39
N ILE A 218 -9.74 -0.30 -9.47
CA ILE A 218 -8.46 0.32 -9.83
C ILE A 218 -7.86 -0.43 -11.03
N TYR A 219 -7.50 0.28 -12.10
CA TYR A 219 -7.01 -0.29 -13.37
C TYR A 219 -6.08 0.66 -14.16
#